data_AF-A0A182C7P0-F1
#
_entry.id   AF-A0A182C7P0-F1
#
_cell.length_a   1.000
_cell.length_b   1.000
_cell.length_c   1.000
_cell.angle_alpha   90.00
_cell.angle_beta   90.00
_cell.angle_gamma   90.00
#
_symmetry.space_group_name_H-M   'P 1'
#
loop_
_entity.id
_entity.type
_entity.pdbx_description
1 polymer ?
#
loop_
_entity_poly.entity_id
_entity_poly.type
_entity_poly.pdbx_seq_one_letter_code
_entity_poly.pdbx_strand_id
1 'polypeptide(L)'
;MELPAFESLEELGAFLETLTEDRIKELKFAQAMELVDAISKFFDEQGDEIDIEDALGLYEKGMDLLMHCREKLAVVQNKKEEIDRKYKELLKNSD
;
A
#
# COMPACT_ATOMS: atom_id res chain seq x y z
N MET A 1 -4.56 13.21 2.33
CA MET A 1 -5.50 12.77 1.28
C MET A 1 -6.38 11.71 1.91
N GLU A 2 -7.70 11.85 1.83
CA GLU A 2 -8.63 10.76 2.15
C GLU A 2 -8.87 9.96 0.86
N LEU A 3 -9.05 8.64 0.97
CA LEU A 3 -9.40 7.83 -0.19
C LEU A 3 -10.90 7.99 -0.47
N PRO A 4 -11.31 8.11 -1.75
CA PRO A 4 -12.72 8.06 -2.11
C PRO A 4 -13.29 6.65 -1.87
N ALA A 5 -14.59 6.56 -1.69
CA ALA A 5 -15.30 5.28 -1.81
C ALA A 5 -15.40 4.96 -3.30
N PHE A 6 -14.97 3.76 -3.70
CA PHE A 6 -15.07 3.28 -5.07
C PHE A 6 -16.32 2.41 -5.20
N GLU A 7 -17.27 2.82 -6.04
CA GLU A 7 -18.51 2.09 -6.31
C GLU A 7 -18.40 1.26 -7.60
N SER A 8 -17.37 1.48 -8.42
CA SER A 8 -17.14 0.75 -9.66
C SER A 8 -15.65 0.57 -10.01
N LEU A 9 -15.37 -0.36 -10.92
CA LEU A 9 -14.02 -0.59 -11.45
C LEU A 9 -13.51 0.63 -12.22
N GLU A 10 -14.40 1.32 -12.96
CA GLU A 10 -14.08 2.53 -13.71
C GLU A 10 -13.64 3.66 -12.77
N GLU A 11 -14.32 3.84 -11.64
CA GLU A 11 -13.93 4.84 -10.62
C GLU A 11 -12.59 4.52 -9.98
N LEU A 12 -12.34 3.25 -9.65
CA LEU A 12 -11.04 2.82 -9.12
C LEU A 12 -9.94 3.04 -10.17
N GLY A 13 -10.15 2.57 -11.40
CA GLY A 13 -9.20 2.70 -12.50
C GLY A 13 -8.81 4.15 -12.75
N ALA A 14 -9.81 5.04 -12.91
CA ALA A 14 -9.59 6.46 -13.09
C ALA A 14 -8.79 7.09 -11.94
N PHE A 15 -9.07 6.70 -10.69
CA PHE A 15 -8.29 7.17 -9.55
C PHE A 15 -6.84 6.67 -9.59
N LEU A 16 -6.65 5.38 -9.89
CA LEU A 16 -5.33 4.75 -9.98
C LEU A 16 -4.48 5.37 -11.09
N GLU A 17 -5.06 5.75 -12.23
CA GLU A 17 -4.36 6.50 -13.27
C GLU A 17 -3.76 7.82 -12.76
N THR A 18 -4.44 8.48 -11.81
CA THR A 18 -3.92 9.72 -11.21
C THR A 18 -2.77 9.48 -10.23
N LEU A 19 -2.59 8.26 -9.73
CA LEU A 19 -1.57 7.92 -8.72
C LEU A 19 -0.19 7.72 -9.36
N THR A 20 0.53 8.82 -9.59
CA THR A 20 1.94 8.74 -9.98
C THR A 20 2.81 8.10 -8.89
N GLU A 21 4.02 7.65 -9.26
CA GLU A 21 4.98 7.07 -8.31
C GLU A 21 5.24 7.98 -7.09
N ASP A 22 5.38 9.30 -7.33
CA ASP A 22 5.57 10.28 -6.26
C ASP A 22 4.36 10.37 -5.33
N ARG A 23 3.14 10.31 -5.88
CA ARG A 23 1.92 10.28 -5.05
C ARG A 23 1.80 8.99 -4.27
N ILE A 24 2.23 7.86 -4.83
CA ILE A 24 2.29 6.58 -4.10
C ILE A 24 3.22 6.73 -2.89
N LYS A 25 4.41 7.31 -3.07
CA LYS A 25 5.38 7.53 -1.96
C LYS A 25 4.80 8.36 -0.81
N GLU A 26 3.85 9.27 -1.10
CA GLU A 26 3.17 10.08 -0.09
C GLU A 26 2.07 9.34 0.69
N LEU A 27 1.57 8.21 0.17
CA LEU A 27 0.50 7.45 0.85
C LEU A 27 0.95 6.95 2.21
N LYS A 28 0.02 6.88 3.17
CA LYS A 28 0.21 6.12 4.42
C LYS A 28 0.09 4.62 4.14
N PHE A 29 0.67 3.79 5.01
CA PHE A 29 0.61 2.34 4.88
C PHE A 29 -0.83 1.83 4.76
N ALA A 30 -1.72 2.27 5.67
CA ALA A 30 -3.13 1.85 5.66
C ALA A 30 -3.83 2.18 4.34
N GLN A 31 -3.51 3.34 3.74
CA GLN A 31 -4.12 3.77 2.48
C GLN A 31 -3.63 2.95 1.29
N ALA A 32 -2.32 2.67 1.25
CA ALA A 32 -1.77 1.79 0.23
C ALA A 32 -2.35 0.38 0.33
N MET A 33 -2.54 -0.14 1.55
CA MET A 33 -3.22 -1.42 1.78
C MET A 33 -4.68 -1.39 1.37
N GLU A 34 -5.45 -0.36 1.72
CA GLU A 34 -6.85 -0.21 1.31
C GLU A 34 -7.01 -0.24 -0.21
N LEU A 35 -6.08 0.37 -0.95
CA LEU A 35 -6.07 0.32 -2.41
C LEU A 35 -5.72 -1.06 -2.96
N VAL A 36 -4.78 -1.77 -2.35
CA VAL A 36 -4.46 -3.17 -2.72
C VAL A 36 -5.67 -4.07 -2.47
N ASP A 37 -6.36 -3.91 -1.35
CA ASP A 37 -7.56 -4.66 -1.02
C ASP A 37 -8.69 -4.37 -2.00
N ALA A 38 -8.85 -3.10 -2.41
CA ALA A 38 -9.81 -2.72 -3.44
C ALA A 38 -9.50 -3.40 -4.78
N ILE A 39 -8.23 -3.36 -5.23
CA ILE A 39 -7.79 -4.04 -6.46
C ILE A 39 -8.07 -5.56 -6.37
N SER A 40 -7.71 -6.20 -5.26
CA SER A 40 -7.94 -7.63 -5.04
C SER A 40 -9.42 -7.98 -5.12
N LYS A 41 -10.27 -7.17 -4.48
CA LYS A 41 -11.72 -7.37 -4.50
C LYS A 41 -12.29 -7.33 -5.92
N PHE A 42 -11.79 -6.44 -6.78
CA PHE A 42 -12.23 -6.39 -8.17
C PHE A 42 -11.80 -7.62 -8.97
N PHE A 43 -10.58 -8.14 -8.76
CA PHE A 43 -10.18 -9.40 -9.37
C PHE A 43 -11.06 -10.57 -8.90
N ASP A 44 -11.42 -10.61 -7.62
CA ASP A 44 -12.27 -11.68 -7.07
C ASP A 44 -13.74 -11.59 -7.54
N GLU A 45 -14.28 -10.38 -7.68
CA GLU A 45 -15.70 -10.17 -8.02
C GLU A 45 -15.96 -10.11 -9.53
N GLN A 46 -15.03 -9.59 -10.33
CA GLN A 46 -15.21 -9.28 -11.75
C GLN A 46 -14.13 -9.87 -12.65
N GLY A 47 -13.27 -10.76 -12.12
CA GLY A 47 -12.10 -11.29 -12.85
C GLY A 47 -12.42 -12.02 -14.16
N ASP A 48 -13.64 -12.55 -14.33
CA ASP A 48 -14.06 -13.21 -15.57
C ASP A 48 -14.61 -12.22 -16.64
N GLU A 49 -14.95 -10.99 -16.24
CA GLU A 49 -15.56 -9.96 -17.08
C GLU A 49 -14.61 -8.80 -17.39
N ILE A 50 -13.47 -8.73 -16.72
CA ILE A 50 -12.47 -7.66 -16.91
C ILE A 50 -11.73 -7.82 -18.25
N ASP A 51 -11.55 -6.72 -18.97
CA ASP A 51 -10.68 -6.71 -20.14
C ASP A 51 -9.21 -6.93 -19.72
N ILE A 52 -8.45 -7.60 -20.58
CA ILE A 52 -7.05 -7.94 -20.27
C ILE A 52 -6.16 -6.69 -20.09
N GLU A 53 -6.44 -5.61 -20.82
CA GLU A 53 -5.68 -4.36 -20.71
C GLU A 53 -5.92 -3.69 -19.34
N ASP A 54 -7.19 -3.67 -18.90
CA ASP A 54 -7.57 -3.16 -17.58
C ASP A 54 -6.97 -4.01 -16.46
N ALA A 55 -7.04 -5.34 -16.59
CA ALA A 55 -6.45 -6.26 -15.63
C ALA A 55 -4.93 -6.08 -15.50
N LEU A 56 -4.22 -5.85 -16.62
CA LEU A 56 -2.79 -5.57 -16.59
C LEU A 56 -2.49 -4.26 -15.85
N GLY A 57 -3.25 -3.20 -16.12
CA GLY A 57 -3.07 -1.91 -15.45
C GLY A 57 -3.29 -1.99 -13.93
N LEU A 58 -4.34 -2.68 -13.49
CA LEU A 58 -4.61 -2.91 -12.06
C LEU A 58 -3.51 -3.74 -11.40
N TYR A 59 -3.03 -4.78 -12.08
CA TYR A 59 -1.96 -5.62 -11.58
C TYR A 59 -0.65 -4.85 -11.38
N GLU A 60 -0.21 -4.10 -12.39
CA GLU A 60 1.00 -3.26 -12.30
C GLU A 60 0.88 -2.27 -11.13
N LYS A 61 -0.28 -1.62 -11.01
CA LYS A 61 -0.51 -0.67 -9.93
C LYS A 61 -0.55 -1.33 -8.55
N GLY A 62 -1.15 -2.50 -8.44
CA GLY A 62 -1.15 -3.30 -7.22
C GLY A 62 0.28 -3.64 -6.77
N MET A 63 1.16 -3.97 -7.73
CA MET A 63 2.56 -4.27 -7.44
C MET A 63 3.33 -3.05 -6.91
N ASP A 64 3.11 -1.87 -7.48
CA ASP A 64 3.71 -0.63 -6.98
C ASP A 64 3.27 -0.31 -5.55
N LEU A 65 1.97 -0.46 -5.27
CA LEU A 65 1.41 -0.25 -3.92
C LEU A 65 1.96 -1.26 -2.91
N LEU A 66 2.06 -2.53 -3.29
CA LEU A 66 2.65 -3.59 -2.45
C LEU A 66 4.13 -3.33 -2.15
N MET A 67 4.88 -2.86 -3.14
CA MET A 67 6.28 -2.48 -2.96
C MET A 67 6.42 -1.34 -1.95
N HIS A 68 5.58 -0.30 -2.06
CA HIS A 68 5.53 0.80 -1.09
C HIS A 68 5.17 0.34 0.32
N CYS A 69 4.19 -0.57 0.45
CA CYS A 69 3.83 -1.19 1.72
C CYS A 69 5.03 -1.91 2.35
N ARG A 70 5.76 -2.70 1.55
CA ARG A 70 6.97 -3.42 2.01
C ARG A 70 8.05 -2.46 2.50
N GLU A 71 8.30 -1.37 1.77
CA GLU A 71 9.29 -0.35 2.17
C GLU A 71 8.93 0.30 3.50
N LYS A 72 7.67 0.68 3.70
CA LYS A 72 7.22 1.23 4.99
C LYS A 72 7.37 0.25 6.14
N LEU A 73 7.06 -1.03 5.92
CA LEU A 73 7.25 -2.06 6.95
C LEU A 73 8.73 -2.19 7.33
N ALA A 74 9.64 -2.18 6.36
CA ALA A 74 11.08 -2.22 6.63
C ALA A 74 11.53 -1.02 7.48
N VAL A 75 11.03 0.19 7.18
CA VAL A 75 11.32 1.40 7.99
C VAL A 75 10.82 1.24 9.43
N VAL A 76 9.61 0.71 9.63
CA VAL A 76 9.04 0.50 10.97
C VAL A 76 9.83 -0.57 11.74
N GLN A 77 10.24 -1.65 11.08
CA GLN A 77 11.09 -2.69 11.68
C GLN A 77 12.42 -2.13 12.16
N ASN A 78 13.11 -1.35 11.31
CA ASN A 78 14.37 -0.69 11.68
C ASN A 78 14.19 0.25 12.89
N LYS A 79 13.11 1.05 12.90
CA LYS A 79 12.79 1.93 14.04
C LYS A 79 12.56 1.13 15.33
N LYS A 80 11.87 0.00 15.26
CA LYS A 80 11.66 -0.89 16.41
C LYS A 80 13.00 -1.39 16.94
N GLU A 81 13.88 -1.89 16.07
CA GLU A 81 15.20 -2.38 16.47
C GLU A 81 16.06 -1.30 17.16
N GLU A 82 16.00 -0.06 16.67
CA GLU A 82 16.66 1.08 17.32
C GLU A 82 16.08 1.38 18.71
N ILE A 83 14.74 1.34 18.85
CA ILE A 83 14.07 1.52 20.14
C ILE A 83 14.49 0.41 21.12
N ASP A 84 14.48 -0.85 20.67
CA ASP A 84 14.87 -2.00 21.48
C ASP A 84 16.33 -1.88 21.95
N ARG A 85 17.23 -1.38 21.09
CA ARG A 85 18.63 -1.13 21.44
C ARG A 85 18.75 -0.05 22.52
N LYS A 86 18.11 1.11 22.31
CA LYS A 86 18.11 2.23 23.27
C LYS A 86 17.53 1.81 24.62
N TYR A 87 16.45 1.02 24.61
CA TYR A 87 15.83 0.50 25.83
C TYR A 87 16.78 -0.42 26.61
N LYS A 88 17.48 -1.34 25.92
CA LYS A 88 18.49 -2.22 26.55
C LYS A 88 19.66 -1.44 27.15
N GLU A 89 20.11 -0.36 26.50
CA GLU A 89 21.17 0.50 27.03
C GLU A 89 20.73 1.23 28.29
N LEU A 90 19.49 1.74 28.32
CA LEU A 90 18.94 2.39 29.52
C LEU A 90 18.89 1.42 30.72
N LEU A 91 18.44 0.18 30.51
CA LEU A 91 18.40 -0.84 31.55
C LEU A 91 19.79 -1.15 32.13
N LYS A 92 20.83 -1.22 31.28
CA LYS A 92 22.21 -1.48 31.72
C LYS A 92 22.81 -0.33 32.53
N ASN A 93 22.36 0.89 32.30
CA ASN A 93 22.86 2.09 32.97
C ASN A 93 22.07 2.41 34.26
N SER A 94 21.00 1.66 34.54
CA SER A 94 20.19 1.79 35.77
C SER A 94 20.56 0.78 36.87
N ASP A 95 21.44 -0.17 36.56
CA ASP A 95 22.09 -1.09 37.51
C ASP A 95 23.47 -0.56 37.93
#